data_AF-A0AA44SHG3-F1
#
_entry.id   AF-A0AA44SHG3-F1
#
_cell.length_a   1.000
_cell.length_b   1.000
_cell.length_c   1.000
_cell.angle_alpha   90.00
_cell.angle_beta   90.00
_cell.angle_gamma   90.00
#
_symmetry.space_group_name_H-M   'P 1'
#
loop_
_entity.id
_entity.type
_entity.pdbx_description
1 polymer ?
#
loop_
_entity_poly.entity_id
_entity_poly.type
_entity_poly.pdbx_seq_one_letter_code
_entity_poly.pdbx_strand_id
1 'polypeptide(L)' 'MLSHEKENPMEQHTPEYLRRTLAHNRALMDDIISSGMSRYYNTEIVDAACEAIEAELRRRGIL' A
#
# COMPACT_ATOMS: atom_id res chain seq x y z
N MET A 1 1.34 -6.41 31.23
CA MET A 1 1.07 -6.76 29.82
C MET A 1 1.47 -5.56 28.98
N LEU A 2 2.66 -5.59 28.38
CA LEU A 2 3.08 -4.57 27.42
C LEU A 2 2.34 -4.88 26.12
N SER A 3 1.26 -4.14 25.85
CA SER A 3 0.65 -4.10 24.54
C SER A 3 1.69 -3.54 23.58
N HIS A 4 2.41 -4.40 22.86
CA HIS A 4 3.12 -3.98 21.66
C HIS A 4 2.05 -3.64 20.63
N GLU A 5 1.54 -2.41 20.68
CA GLU A 5 0.94 -1.80 19.51
C GLU A 5 1.97 -1.95 18.40
N LYS A 6 1.70 -2.85 17.45
CA LYS A 6 2.54 -2.97 16.26
C LYS A 6 2.46 -1.60 15.59
N GLU A 7 3.56 -0.85 15.62
CA GLU A 7 3.65 0.43 14.92
C GLU A 7 3.15 0.22 13.49
N ASN A 8 2.20 1.06 13.05
CA ASN A 8 1.75 1.02 11.67
C ASN A 8 2.98 1.35 10.80
N PRO A 9 3.48 0.42 9.96
CA PRO A 9 4.68 0.67 9.17
C PRO A 9 4.52 1.87 8.22
N MET A 10 3.29 2.29 7.92
CA MET A 10 3.01 3.48 7.11
C MET A 10 3.10 4.79 7.88
N GLU A 11 3.07 4.75 9.22
CA GLU A 11 3.07 5.95 10.08
C GLU A 11 4.38 6.74 9.97
N GLN A 12 5.51 6.05 9.79
CA GLN A 12 6.84 6.66 9.73
C GLN A 12 7.14 7.37 8.40
N HIS A 13 6.29 7.20 7.37
CA HIS A 13 6.53 7.74 6.03
C HIS A 13 5.85 9.08 5.81
N THR A 14 6.40 9.92 4.92
CA THR A 14 5.78 11.20 4.56
C THR A 14 4.55 10.99 3.67
N PRO A 15 3.57 11.92 3.70
CA PRO A 15 2.46 11.93 2.75
C PRO A 15 2.84 11.76 1.28
N GLU A 16 3.91 12.44 0.85
CA GLU A 16 4.39 12.42 -0.53
C GLU A 16 4.94 11.04 -0.90
N TYR A 17 5.66 10.40 0.03
CA TYR A 17 6.15 9.04 -0.16
C TYR A 17 4.97 8.07 -0.29
N LEU A 18 4.00 8.14 0.62
CA LEU A 18 2.80 7.31 0.60
C LEU A 18 2.02 7.46 -0.71
N ARG A 19 1.78 8.69 -1.18
CA ARG A 19 1.10 8.93 -2.47
C ARG A 19 1.86 8.36 -3.66
N ARG A 20 3.18 8.54 -3.70
CA ARG A 20 4.03 7.99 -4.79
C ARG A 20 4.02 6.48 -4.79
N THR A 21 4.16 5.85 -3.63
CA THR A 21 4.12 4.39 -3.49
C THR A 21 2.75 3.84 -3.86
N LEU A 22 1.65 4.48 -3.45
CA LEU A 22 0.29 4.07 -3.86
C LEU A 22 0.12 4.11 -5.38
N ALA A 23 0.57 5.19 -6.04
CA ALA A 23 0.50 5.31 -7.49
C ALA A 23 1.35 4.24 -8.19
N HIS A 24 2.55 3.96 -7.66
CA HIS A 24 3.43 2.92 -8.19
C HIS A 24 2.82 1.53 -8.06
N ASN A 25 2.26 1.18 -6.90
CA ASN A 25 1.66 -0.12 -6.65
C ASN A 25 0.44 -0.37 -7.56
N ARG A 26 -0.39 0.66 -7.77
CA ARG A 26 -1.52 0.57 -8.71
C ARG A 26 -1.05 0.36 -10.15
N ALA A 27 -0.05 1.10 -10.60
CA ALA A 27 0.53 0.89 -11.92
C ALA A 27 1.13 -0.52 -12.09
N LEU A 28 1.83 -1.03 -11.07
CA LEU A 28 2.34 -2.39 -11.06
C LEU A 28 1.23 -3.44 -11.15
N MET A 29 0.13 -3.25 -10.42
CA MET A 29 -1.05 -4.12 -10.49
C MET A 29 -1.66 -4.13 -11.90
N ASP A 30 -1.85 -2.95 -12.50
CA ASP A 30 -2.35 -2.81 -13.87
C ASP A 30 -1.44 -3.53 -14.89
N ASP A 31 -0.12 -3.40 -14.73
CA ASP A 31 0.87 -4.08 -15.58
C ASP A 31 0.82 -5.60 -15.42
N ILE A 32 0.72 -6.11 -14.18
CA ILE A 32 0.61 -7.55 -13.89
C ILE A 32 -0.65 -8.14 -14.52
N ILE A 33 -1.79 -7.44 -14.37
CA ILE A 33 -3.09 -7.90 -14.88
C ILE A 33 -3.09 -7.85 -16.41
N SER A 34 -2.67 -6.74 -17.01
CA SER A 34 -2.68 -6.56 -18.46
C SER A 34 -1.72 -7.50 -19.20
N SER A 35 -0.61 -7.90 -18.55
CA SER A 35 0.34 -8.87 -19.08
C SER A 35 -0.08 -10.34 -18.86
N GLY A 36 -1.17 -10.60 -18.13
CA GLY A 36 -1.61 -11.96 -17.80
C GLY A 36 -0.66 -12.71 -16.85
N MET A 37 0.20 -11.98 -16.14
CA MET A 37 1.24 -12.53 -15.27
C MET A 37 0.78 -12.73 -13.83
N SER A 38 -0.50 -12.52 -13.51
CA SER A 38 -1.05 -12.60 -12.14
C SER A 38 -0.71 -13.91 -11.42
N ARG A 39 -0.56 -15.04 -12.12
CA ARG A 39 -0.14 -16.32 -11.51
C ARG A 39 1.28 -16.34 -10.95
N TYR A 40 2.12 -15.39 -11.35
CA TYR A 40 3.52 -15.29 -10.97
C TYR A 40 3.79 -14.23 -9.89
N TYR A 41 2.79 -13.41 -9.58
CA TYR A 41 2.90 -12.33 -8.61
C TYR A 41 1.86 -12.53 -7.53
N ASN A 42 2.24 -12.22 -6.29
CA ASN A 42 1.26 -12.17 -5.20
C ASN A 42 0.55 -10.82 -5.22
N THR A 43 -0.48 -10.71 -6.06
CA THR A 43 -1.27 -9.49 -6.23
C THR A 43 -2.02 -9.11 -4.95
N GLU A 44 -2.36 -10.08 -4.09
CA GLU A 44 -3.04 -9.84 -2.81
C GLU A 44 -2.16 -9.02 -1.85
N ILE A 45 -0.85 -9.27 -1.84
CA ILE A 45 0.10 -8.48 -1.02
C ILE A 45 0.18 -7.04 -1.51
N VAL A 46 0.20 -6.84 -2.84
CA VAL A 46 0.27 -5.50 -3.42
C VAL A 46 -1.03 -4.73 -3.15
N ASP A 47 -2.16 -5.40 -3.26
CA ASP A 47 -3.48 -4.84 -2.96
C ASP A 47 -3.62 -4.46 -1.48
N ALA A 48 -3.24 -5.36 -0.56
CA ALA A 48 -3.23 -5.08 0.88
C ALA A 48 -2.28 -3.90 1.23
N ALA A 49 -1.16 -3.76 0.52
CA ALA A 49 -0.28 -2.61 0.69
C ALA A 49 -0.92 -1.31 0.21
N CYS A 50 -1.66 -1.33 -0.91
CA CYS A 50 -2.45 -0.19 -1.37
C CYS A 50 -3.50 0.21 -0.33
N GLU A 51 -4.26 -0.74 0.20
CA GLU A 51 -5.28 -0.49 1.22
C GLU A 51 -4.67 0.12 2.50
N ALA A 52 -3.53 -0.39 2.96
CA ALA A 52 -2.83 0.14 4.14
C ALA A 52 -2.36 1.59 3.93
N ILE A 53 -1.84 1.91 2.74
CA ILE A 53 -1.42 3.26 2.39
C ILE A 53 -2.63 4.20 2.31
N GLU A 54 -3.73 3.78 1.69
CA GLU A 54 -4.96 4.57 1.62
C GLU A 54 -5.54 4.84 3.00
N ALA A 55 -5.61 3.81 3.86
CA ALA A 55 -6.09 3.95 5.22
C ALA A 55 -5.26 4.97 6.00
N GLU A 56 -3.93 4.95 5.84
CA GLU A 56 -3.04 5.90 6.48
C GLU A 56 -3.22 7.34 5.94
N LEU A 57 -3.35 7.50 4.62
CA LEU A 57 -3.62 8.81 4.02
C LEU A 57 -4.98 9.38 4.46
N ARG A 58 -6.02 8.54 4.58
CA ARG A 58 -7.33 8.93 5.14
C ARG A 58 -7.24 9.31 6.61
N ARG A 59 -6.51 8.51 7.42
CA ARG A 59 -6.28 8.80 8.85
C ARG A 59 -5.65 10.18 9.06
N ARG A 60 -4.79 10.60 8.13
CA ARG A 60 -4.13 11.91 8.14
C ARG A 60 -4.95 13.05 7.51
N GLY A 61 -6.13 12.79 6.96
CA GLY A 61 -6.98 13.79 6.29
C GLY A 61 -6.44 14.28 4.94
N ILE A 62 -5.65 13.44 4.25
CA ILE A 62 -4.97 13.77 2.99
C ILE A 62 -5.74 13.24 1.77
N LEU A 63 -6.53 12.16 1.97
CA LEU A 63 -7.45 11.55 1.01
C LEU A 63 -8.88 11.65 1.54
#